data_AF-A0A2V9XCU2-F1
#
_entry.id   AF-A0A2V9XCU2-F1
#
_cell.length_a   1.000
_cell.length_b   1.000
_cell.length_c   1.000
_cell.angle_alpha   90.00
_cell.angle_beta   90.00
_cell.angle_gamma   90.00
#
_symmetry.space_group_name_H-M   'P 1'
#
loop_
_entity.id
_entity.type
_entity.pdbx_description
1 polymer ?
#
loop_
_entity_poly.entity_id
_entity_poly.type
_entity_poly.pdbx_seq_one_letter_code
_entity_poly.pdbx_strand_id
1 'polypeptide(L)'
;MVYFAAVFDDLYDAVSLLWSWRWPETVGEVTAVDMERIKDSERGETFRLAVAYKFSIGNDGPYTGESFWQPAFFSKKRVLAARHNVRVHQQVMVRYRPDDPSVNKLDRRVWSDF
;
A
#
# COMPACT_ATOMS: atom_id res chain seq x y z
N MET A 1 -14.82 25.32 -16.69
CA MET A 1 -15.81 24.35 -16.18
C MET A 1 -15.09 23.00 -15.98
N VAL A 2 -14.17 22.89 -15.01
CA VAL A 2 -13.31 21.68 -14.83
C VAL A 2 -13.11 21.30 -13.36
N TYR A 3 -13.76 22.00 -12.41
CA TYR A 3 -13.58 21.71 -10.98
C TYR A 3 -14.48 20.59 -10.45
N PHE A 4 -15.59 20.28 -11.12
CA PHE A 4 -16.52 19.26 -10.65
C PHE A 4 -15.97 17.85 -10.88
N ALA A 5 -15.48 17.53 -12.08
CA ALA A 5 -14.98 16.18 -12.40
C ALA A 5 -13.87 15.70 -11.43
N ALA A 6 -12.85 16.54 -11.19
CA ALA A 6 -11.76 16.19 -10.29
C ALA A 6 -12.20 15.93 -8.84
N VAL A 7 -13.15 16.70 -8.32
CA VAL A 7 -13.68 16.50 -6.95
C VAL A 7 -14.53 15.23 -6.87
N PHE A 8 -15.27 14.90 -7.93
CA PHE A 8 -16.03 13.66 -8.01
C PHE A 8 -15.12 12.44 -8.16
N ASP A 9 -14.02 12.55 -8.91
CA ASP A 9 -12.99 11.51 -9.01
C ASP A 9 -12.33 11.29 -7.64
N ASP A 10 -11.92 12.36 -6.95
CA ASP A 10 -11.37 12.28 -5.58
C ASP A 10 -12.37 11.67 -4.58
N LEU A 11 -13.65 12.03 -4.68
CA LEU A 11 -14.70 11.48 -3.82
C LEU A 11 -14.98 10.01 -4.15
N TYR A 12 -15.03 9.65 -5.42
CA TYR A 12 -15.22 8.28 -5.88
C TYR A 12 -14.03 7.40 -5.46
N ASP A 13 -12.81 7.92 -5.53
CA ASP A 13 -11.60 7.25 -5.04
C ASP A 13 -11.62 7.08 -3.53
N ALA A 14 -11.99 8.12 -2.77
CA ALA A 14 -12.14 8.03 -1.33
C ALA A 14 -13.21 7.00 -0.92
N VAL A 15 -14.37 6.99 -1.58
CA VAL A 15 -15.45 6.03 -1.31
C VAL A 15 -15.03 4.63 -1.74
N SER A 16 -14.41 4.45 -2.89
CA SER A 16 -13.95 3.14 -3.35
C SER A 16 -12.86 2.57 -2.43
N LEU A 17 -11.99 3.42 -1.87
CA LEU A 17 -11.03 3.02 -0.84
C LEU A 17 -11.73 2.50 0.42
N LEU A 18 -12.88 3.04 0.83
CA LEU A 18 -13.67 2.49 1.94
C LEU A 18 -14.20 1.08 1.62
N TRP A 19 -14.50 0.80 0.36
CA TRP A 19 -14.99 -0.49 -0.13
C TRP A 19 -13.90 -1.40 -0.69
N SER A 20 -12.64 -0.99 -0.59
CA SER A 20 -11.51 -1.70 -1.16
C SER A 20 -11.24 -3.08 -0.54
N TRP A 21 -11.86 -3.38 0.60
CA TRP A 21 -11.89 -4.73 1.19
C TRP A 21 -12.75 -5.73 0.40
N ARG A 22 -13.55 -5.25 -0.57
CA ARG A 22 -14.31 -6.08 -1.52
C ARG A 22 -13.68 -6.17 -2.89
N TRP A 23 -12.61 -5.41 -3.13
CA TRP A 23 -11.88 -5.50 -4.38
C TRP A 23 -11.29 -6.90 -4.56
N PRO A 24 -11.23 -7.40 -5.81
CA PRO A 24 -10.60 -8.68 -6.12
C PRO A 24 -9.14 -8.67 -5.68
N GLU A 25 -8.64 -9.88 -5.41
CA GLU A 25 -7.28 -10.13 -4.96
C GLU A 25 -6.48 -10.79 -6.08
N THR A 26 -5.20 -10.46 -6.17
CA THR A 26 -4.22 -11.14 -7.00
C THR A 26 -2.89 -11.26 -6.26
N VAL A 27 -2.03 -12.15 -6.75
CA VAL A 27 -0.68 -12.32 -6.22
C VAL A 27 0.25 -11.34 -6.91
N GLY A 28 0.88 -10.48 -6.12
CA GLY A 28 1.97 -9.61 -6.53
C GLY A 28 3.32 -10.06 -5.96
N GLU A 29 4.35 -9.32 -6.32
CA GLU A 29 5.72 -9.54 -5.90
C GLU A 29 6.31 -8.22 -5.38
N VAL A 30 6.92 -8.25 -4.20
CA VAL A 30 7.64 -7.10 -3.65
C VAL A 30 8.88 -6.80 -4.49
N THR A 31 8.99 -5.57 -4.98
CA THR A 31 10.12 -5.10 -5.77
C THR A 31 11.10 -4.27 -4.96
N ALA A 32 10.63 -3.54 -3.95
CA ALA A 32 11.47 -2.77 -3.03
C ALA A 32 10.83 -2.64 -1.65
N VAL A 33 11.69 -2.50 -0.64
CA VAL A 33 11.28 -2.28 0.76
C VAL A 33 12.18 -1.20 1.34
N ASP A 34 11.59 -0.04 1.60
CA ASP A 34 12.28 1.13 2.13
C ASP A 34 11.74 1.51 3.50
N MET A 35 12.62 2.06 4.34
CA MET A 35 12.25 2.58 5.63
C MET A 35 12.49 4.07 5.62
N GLU A 36 11.43 4.84 5.76
CA GLU A 36 11.50 6.28 5.76
C GLU A 36 11.37 6.86 7.16
N ARG A 37 12.14 7.89 7.44
CA ARG A 37 12.12 8.64 8.70
C ARG A 37 11.19 9.84 8.54
N ILE A 38 10.07 9.83 9.25
CA ILE A 38 9.13 10.94 9.28
C ILE A 38 9.38 11.76 10.53
N LYS A 39 9.58 13.07 10.35
CA LYS A 39 9.59 14.02 11.46
C LYS A 39 8.15 14.19 11.97
N ASP A 40 7.89 13.69 13.16
CA ASP A 40 6.66 13.94 13.89
C ASP A 40 6.88 15.16 14.79
N SER A 41 6.10 16.22 14.58
CA SER A 41 6.19 17.49 15.29
C SER A 41 5.89 17.38 16.78
N GLU A 42 5.22 16.31 17.23
CA GLU A 42 4.83 16.12 18.64
C GLU A 42 5.62 14.99 19.33
N ARG A 43 6.01 13.94 18.60
CA ARG A 43 6.67 12.74 19.16
C ARG A 43 8.12 12.52 18.74
N GLY A 44 8.68 13.40 17.90
CA GLY A 44 10.06 13.32 17.42
C GLY A 44 10.24 12.43 16.18
N GLU A 45 11.31 11.64 16.17
CA GLU A 45 11.67 10.65 15.14
C GLU A 45 10.67 9.47 14.97
N THR A 46 9.82 9.45 13.94
CA THR A 46 9.02 8.25 13.61
C THR A 46 9.49 7.59 12.31
N PHE A 47 9.12 6.32 12.12
CA PHE A 47 9.46 5.56 10.93
C PHE A 47 8.19 5.06 10.25
N ARG A 48 8.19 5.04 8.92
CA ARG A 48 7.24 4.30 8.08
C ARG A 48 7.99 3.27 7.25
N LEU A 49 7.32 2.15 6.98
CA LEU A 49 7.77 1.17 6.01
C LEU A 49 7.05 1.46 4.68
N ALA A 50 7.82 1.65 3.61
CA ALA A 50 7.33 1.75 2.25
C ALA A 50 7.64 0.43 1.54
N VAL A 51 6.64 -0.19 0.93
CA VAL A 51 6.78 -1.44 0.17
C VAL A 51 6.28 -1.19 -1.24
N ALA A 52 7.19 -1.28 -2.20
CA ALA A 52 6.86 -1.27 -3.61
C ALA A 52 6.66 -2.71 -4.10
N TYR A 53 5.67 -2.90 -4.96
CA TYR A 53 5.33 -4.22 -5.50
C TYR A 53 4.85 -4.09 -6.94
N LYS A 54 4.93 -5.20 -7.66
CA LYS A 54 4.36 -5.36 -9.00
C LYS A 54 3.38 -6.53 -9.01
N PHE A 55 2.40 -6.49 -9.91
CA PHE A 55 1.48 -7.60 -10.11
C PHE A 55 0.94 -7.61 -11.54
N SER A 56 0.35 -8.72 -11.94
CA SER A 56 -0.30 -8.89 -13.24
C SER A 56 -1.68 -9.51 -13.04
N ILE A 57 -2.59 -9.26 -13.97
CA ILE A 57 -3.95 -9.82 -13.99
C ILE A 57 -4.07 -10.66 -15.26
N GLY A 58 -3.90 -11.97 -15.13
CA GLY A 58 -3.80 -12.85 -16.30
C GLY A 58 -2.61 -12.44 -17.18
N ASN A 59 -2.88 -11.99 -18.40
CA ASN A 59 -1.88 -11.49 -19.35
C ASN A 59 -1.75 -9.95 -19.36
N ASP A 60 -2.48 -9.25 -18.49
CA ASP A 60 -2.47 -7.78 -18.40
C ASP A 60 -1.51 -7.29 -17.31
N GLY A 61 -0.74 -6.25 -17.59
CA GLY A 61 0.31 -5.69 -16.73
C GLY A 61 1.72 -5.68 -17.35
N PRO A 62 2.79 -5.44 -16.55
CA PRO A 62 2.79 -5.35 -15.09
C PRO A 62 2.27 -4.01 -14.56
N TYR A 63 1.44 -4.08 -13.53
CA TYR A 63 1.06 -2.94 -12.71
C TYR A 63 2.02 -2.81 -11.54
N THR A 64 2.21 -1.58 -11.07
CA THR A 64 3.04 -1.27 -9.90
C THR A 64 2.24 -0.52 -8.87
N GLY A 65 2.60 -0.71 -7.60
CA GLY A 65 2.00 0.01 -6.50
C GLY A 65 2.99 0.19 -5.36
N GLU A 66 2.68 1.17 -4.51
CA GLU A 66 3.41 1.44 -3.28
C GLU A 66 2.43 1.43 -2.11
N SER A 67 2.82 0.79 -1.02
CA SER A 67 2.04 0.80 0.21
C SER A 67 2.89 1.26 1.38
N PHE A 68 2.29 2.07 2.24
CA PHE A 68 2.93 2.65 3.40
C PHE A 68 2.31 2.09 4.67
N TRP A 69 3.17 1.68 5.60
CA TRP A 69 2.76 1.24 6.92
C TRP A 69 3.47 2.02 8.00
N GLN A 70 2.68 2.69 8.84
CA GLN A 70 3.16 3.46 9.98
C GLN A 70 2.39 3.03 11.25
N PRO A 71 3.03 2.26 12.15
CA PRO A 71 2.40 1.85 13.39
C PRO A 71 2.25 3.04 14.35
N ALA A 72 1.07 3.20 14.97
CA ALA A 72 0.80 4.28 15.92
C ALA A 72 1.58 4.16 17.25
N PHE A 73 1.90 2.92 17.66
CA PHE A 73 2.65 2.62 18.88
C PHE A 73 3.95 1.91 18.55
N PHE A 74 5.04 2.32 19.22
CA PHE A 74 6.39 1.77 19.04
C PHE A 74 6.84 1.74 17.56
N SER A 75 6.51 2.79 16.79
CA SER A 75 6.68 2.83 15.32
C SER A 75 8.08 2.38 14.90
N LYS A 76 9.13 2.92 15.52
CA LYS A 76 10.52 2.57 15.25
C LYS A 76 10.81 1.07 15.43
N LYS A 77 10.44 0.48 16.58
CA LYS A 77 10.72 -0.93 16.87
C LYS A 77 9.96 -1.85 15.92
N ARG A 78 8.69 -1.54 15.65
CA ARG A 78 7.82 -2.35 14.79
C ARG A 78 8.22 -2.27 13.33
N VAL A 79 8.54 -1.08 12.82
CA VAL A 79 9.00 -0.89 11.44
C VAL A 79 10.35 -1.58 11.22
N LEU A 80 11.29 -1.47 12.17
CA LEU A 80 12.57 -2.18 12.08
C LEU A 80 12.36 -3.71 12.05
N ALA A 81 11.49 -4.25 12.90
CA ALA A 81 11.18 -5.69 12.90
C ALA A 81 10.53 -6.13 11.59
N ALA A 82 9.51 -5.40 11.12
CA ALA A 82 8.82 -5.71 9.87
C ALA A 82 9.76 -5.63 8.65
N ARG A 83 10.68 -4.66 8.61
CA ARG A 83 11.68 -4.55 7.54
C ARG A 83 12.53 -5.81 7.41
N HIS A 84 12.86 -6.48 8.51
CA HIS A 84 13.61 -7.74 8.45
C HIS A 84 12.79 -8.92 7.91
N ASN A 85 11.47 -8.84 8.01
CA ASN A 85 10.57 -9.91 7.59
C ASN A 85 10.06 -9.75 6.16
N VAL A 86 9.87 -8.51 5.68
CA VAL A 86 9.48 -8.25 4.28
C VAL A 86 10.70 -8.34 3.38
N ARG A 87 10.70 -9.28 2.44
CA ARG A 87 11.82 -9.48 1.50
C ARG A 87 11.46 -9.04 0.09
N VAL A 88 12.44 -8.53 -0.64
CA VAL A 88 12.33 -8.37 -2.10
C VAL A 88 12.10 -9.75 -2.73
N HIS A 89 11.27 -9.82 -3.77
CA HIS A 89 10.75 -11.02 -4.42
C HIS A 89 9.77 -11.86 -3.59
N GLN A 90 9.37 -11.39 -2.40
CA GLN A 90 8.31 -12.04 -1.63
C GLN A 90 6.97 -11.89 -2.34
N GLN A 91 6.20 -12.98 -2.38
CA GLN A 91 4.82 -12.94 -2.86
C GLN A 91 3.91 -12.27 -1.83
N VAL A 92 3.06 -11.38 -2.31
CA VAL A 92 2.15 -10.59 -1.48
C VAL A 92 0.77 -10.51 -2.11
N MET A 93 -0.27 -10.45 -1.27
CA MET A 93 -1.64 -10.29 -1.75
C MET A 93 -1.90 -8.82 -2.05
N VAL A 94 -2.28 -8.53 -3.29
CA VAL A 94 -2.63 -7.20 -3.78
C VAL A 94 -4.11 -7.17 -4.10
N ARG A 95 -4.79 -6.13 -3.63
CA ARG A 95 -6.15 -5.81 -4.03
C ARG A 95 -6.13 -4.69 -5.05
N TYR A 96 -6.90 -4.85 -6.10
CA TYR A 96 -6.96 -3.88 -7.21
C TYR A 96 -8.40 -3.54 -7.53
N ARG A 97 -8.64 -2.30 -7.95
CA ARG A 97 -9.95 -1.88 -8.42
C ARG A 97 -10.23 -2.57 -9.78
N PRO A 98 -11.35 -3.28 -9.96
CA PRO A 98 -11.62 -4.03 -11.19
C PRO A 98 -11.70 -3.18 -12.46
N ASP A 99 -12.22 -1.96 -12.32
CA ASP A 99 -12.39 -0.98 -13.39
C ASP A 99 -11.11 -0.23 -13.74
N ASP A 100 -10.15 -0.12 -12.80
CA ASP A 100 -8.82 0.44 -13.04
C ASP A 100 -7.78 -0.20 -12.10
N PRO A 101 -7.02 -1.20 -12.58
CA PRO A 101 -6.00 -1.87 -11.78
C PRO A 101 -4.84 -0.98 -11.33
N SER A 102 -4.68 0.21 -11.93
CA SER A 102 -3.69 1.20 -11.48
C SER A 102 -4.01 1.68 -10.05
N VAL A 103 -5.30 1.65 -9.67
CA VAL A 103 -5.74 1.86 -8.29
C VAL A 103 -5.67 0.54 -7.54
N ASN A 104 -4.62 0.37 -6.75
CA ASN A 104 -4.35 -0.87 -6.03
C ASN A 104 -3.81 -0.61 -4.62
N LYS A 105 -3.78 -1.66 -3.80
CA LYS A 105 -3.24 -1.63 -2.44
C LYS A 105 -2.79 -3.02 -2.01
N LEU A 106 -1.76 -3.08 -1.17
CA LEU A 106 -1.45 -4.31 -0.44
C LEU A 106 -2.58 -4.66 0.53
N ASP A 107 -2.87 -5.94 0.63
CA ASP A 107 -3.79 -6.43 1.64
C ASP A 107 -3.23 -6.14 3.04
N ARG A 108 -4.10 -5.68 3.95
CA ARG A 108 -3.69 -5.36 5.33
C ARG A 108 -3.15 -6.56 6.09
N ARG A 109 -3.47 -7.78 5.66
CA ARG A 109 -2.92 -9.02 6.20
C ARG A 109 -1.40 -9.05 6.13
N VAL A 110 -0.80 -8.47 5.08
CA VAL A 110 0.66 -8.34 4.95
C VAL A 110 1.28 -7.64 6.18
N TRP A 111 0.56 -6.70 6.80
CA TRP A 111 1.03 -5.99 7.99
C TRP A 111 0.66 -6.66 9.31
N SER A 112 -0.29 -7.59 9.29
CA SER A 112 -0.82 -8.23 10.50
C SER A 112 0.10 -9.34 11.01
N ASP A 113 0.99 -9.83 10.15
CA ASP A 113 2.00 -10.84 10.48
C ASP A 113 3.25 -10.24 11.18
N PHE A 114 3.26 -8.93 11.51
CA PHE A 114 4.37 -8.18 12.12
C PHE A 114 4.04 -7.42 13.43
#